data_AF-G9EQ26-F1
#
_entry.id   AF-G9EQ26-F1
#
_cell.length_a   1.000
_cell.length_b   1.000
_cell.length_c   1.000
_cell.angle_alpha   90.00
_cell.angle_beta   90.00
_cell.angle_gamma   90.00
#
_symmetry.space_group_name_H-M   'P 1'
#
loop_
_entity.id
_entity.type
_entity.pdbx_description
1 polymer ?
#
loop_
_entity_poly.entity_id
_entity_poly.type
_entity_poly.pdbx_seq_one_letter_code
_entity_poly.pdbx_strand_id
1 'polypeptide(L)'
;MNYFLVGEHFHRFVTPGWTGDKYGYAHQEHWGMIWVFAACGIFPWSLLGAAWFVKYRKTLPSLFRDGDGWLGYLFLCTVVPLFFFTFSSNIIYTYVFPCLPMFALFFTEYWVRAGAMLRAKKLVLGLSLVCGSIFVVATVLFNVMPDAVSKTQKPVIAAWLNQDPAQGSDLVYWDYKTEFSAQFYAAGKVHFAQSKNELCHLWANKAENYVVIYVDRMATMPSDLLAQMTPVQKIIANSRPLILLRGSTSSC
;
A
#
# COMPACT_ATOMS: atom_id res chain seq x y z
N MET A 1 9.12 -17.95 15.16
CA MET A 1 9.68 -16.93 16.07
C MET A 1 10.70 -16.02 15.38
N ASN A 2 11.81 -16.57 14.85
CA ASN A 2 12.88 -15.78 14.22
C ASN A 2 12.41 -14.89 13.06
N TYR A 3 11.45 -15.35 12.26
CA TYR A 3 10.87 -14.54 11.20
C TYR A 3 10.26 -13.22 11.72
N PHE A 4 9.38 -13.30 12.73
CA PHE A 4 8.69 -12.12 13.24
C PHE A 4 9.64 -11.19 14.01
N LEU A 5 10.58 -11.72 14.79
CA LEU A 5 11.48 -10.88 15.57
C LEU A 5 12.66 -10.33 14.78
N VAL A 6 13.28 -11.14 13.92
CA VAL A 6 14.51 -10.75 13.20
C VAL A 6 14.21 -10.36 11.76
N GLY A 7 13.35 -11.13 11.08
CA GLY A 7 12.92 -10.81 9.73
C GLY A 7 12.17 -9.48 9.65
N GLU A 8 11.00 -9.42 10.29
CA GLU A 8 10.10 -8.26 10.19
C GLU A 8 10.62 -6.99 10.87
N HIS A 9 11.38 -7.11 11.98
CA HIS A 9 11.86 -5.92 12.71
C HIS A 9 13.26 -5.45 12.31
N PHE A 10 14.09 -6.31 11.69
CA PHE A 10 15.46 -5.93 11.30
C PHE A 10 15.69 -6.07 9.80
N HIS A 11 15.59 -7.28 9.25
CA HIS A 11 15.86 -7.52 7.82
C HIS A 11 14.96 -6.71 6.91
N ARG A 12 13.69 -6.54 7.30
CA ARG A 12 12.73 -5.72 6.56
C ARG A 12 13.23 -4.30 6.34
N PHE A 13 13.96 -3.70 7.28
CA PHE A 13 14.41 -2.31 7.16
C PHE A 13 15.83 -2.19 6.63
N VAL A 14 16.72 -3.12 7.01
CA VAL A 14 18.17 -3.00 6.76
C VAL A 14 18.61 -3.73 5.49
N THR A 15 17.88 -4.77 5.06
CA THR A 15 18.23 -5.57 3.88
C THR A 15 17.43 -5.08 2.67
N PRO A 16 18.08 -4.44 1.67
CA PRO A 16 17.39 -4.01 0.45
C PRO A 16 16.78 -5.20 -0.28
N GLY A 17 15.51 -5.09 -0.70
CA GLY A 17 14.85 -6.13 -1.49
C GLY A 17 14.70 -7.47 -0.76
N TRP A 18 14.58 -7.46 0.57
CA TRP A 18 14.49 -8.68 1.38
C TRP A 18 13.37 -9.62 0.88
N THR A 19 13.78 -10.75 0.30
CA THR A 19 12.90 -11.77 -0.29
C THR A 19 12.18 -12.64 0.75
N GLY A 20 12.52 -12.48 2.03
CA GLY A 20 11.86 -13.18 3.12
C GLY A 20 10.49 -12.62 3.45
N ASP A 21 10.11 -11.43 2.96
CA ASP A 21 8.82 -10.80 3.25
C ASP A 21 7.64 -11.67 2.80
N LYS A 22 6.92 -12.24 3.77
CA LYS A 22 5.75 -13.10 3.55
C LYS A 22 4.45 -12.32 3.40
N TYR A 23 4.41 -11.07 3.87
CA TYR A 23 3.17 -10.31 4.05
C TYR A 23 3.19 -8.93 3.37
N GLY A 24 4.27 -8.61 2.66
CA GLY A 24 4.44 -7.39 1.89
C GLY A 24 5.16 -7.65 0.57
N TYR A 25 5.14 -6.63 -0.28
CA TYR A 25 6.06 -6.56 -1.40
C TYR A 25 7.31 -5.83 -0.92
N ALA A 26 8.48 -6.44 -1.09
CA ALA A 26 9.74 -5.75 -0.84
C ALA A 26 9.85 -4.56 -1.79
N HIS A 27 9.96 -3.36 -1.23
CA HIS A 27 10.28 -2.15 -1.96
C HIS A 27 11.80 -1.95 -1.91
N GLN A 28 12.35 -1.34 -2.95
CA GLN A 28 13.76 -0.97 -2.99
C GLN A 28 13.86 0.50 -3.32
N GLU A 29 14.03 1.29 -2.28
CA GLU A 29 14.18 2.75 -2.34
C GLU A 29 15.62 3.14 -1.99
N HIS A 30 16.03 4.31 -2.47
CA HIS A 30 17.33 4.87 -2.13
C HIS A 30 17.36 5.36 -0.67
N TRP A 31 18.55 5.37 -0.06
CA TRP A 31 18.71 5.95 1.26
C TRP A 31 18.30 7.42 1.29
N GLY A 32 17.61 7.81 2.36
CA GLY A 32 17.05 9.16 2.51
C GLY A 32 15.77 9.43 1.73
N MET A 33 15.21 8.48 0.95
CA MET A 33 13.93 8.66 0.25
C MET A 33 12.77 9.04 1.18
N ILE A 34 12.86 8.65 2.46
CA ILE A 34 11.89 9.07 3.48
C ILE A 34 11.73 10.59 3.58
N TRP A 35 12.79 11.38 3.33
CA TRP A 35 12.73 12.85 3.36
C TRP A 35 11.96 13.41 2.16
N VAL A 36 12.07 12.75 1.01
CA VAL A 36 11.26 13.09 -0.18
C VAL A 36 9.80 12.78 0.09
N PHE A 37 9.51 11.58 0.62
CA PHE A 37 8.15 11.22 1.06
C PHE A 37 7.62 12.20 2.10
N ALA A 38 8.44 12.65 3.04
CA ALA A 38 8.06 13.64 4.04
C ALA A 38 7.73 14.99 3.40
N ALA A 39 8.59 15.49 2.51
CA ALA A 39 8.37 16.75 1.79
C ALA A 39 7.10 16.74 0.94
N CYS A 40 6.79 15.61 0.29
CA CYS A 40 5.55 15.40 -0.44
C CYS A 40 4.35 15.26 0.51
N GLY A 41 4.48 14.51 1.60
CA GLY A 41 3.40 14.25 2.56
C GLY A 41 2.96 15.49 3.33
N ILE A 42 3.86 16.45 3.54
CA ILE A 42 3.54 17.75 4.15
C ILE A 42 3.25 18.85 3.12
N PHE A 43 3.25 18.55 1.81
CA PHE A 43 2.89 19.55 0.80
C PHE A 43 1.46 20.07 1.05
N PRO A 44 1.19 21.39 0.97
CA PRO A 44 2.07 22.48 0.52
C PRO A 44 2.93 23.13 1.61
N TRP A 45 2.82 22.67 2.87
CA TRP A 45 3.51 23.25 4.03
C TRP A 45 5.03 23.11 3.95
N SER A 46 5.58 22.14 3.22
CA SER A 46 7.02 22.03 2.95
C SER A 46 7.58 23.29 2.28
N LEU A 47 6.88 23.83 1.28
CA LEU A 47 7.29 25.04 0.57
C LEU A 47 7.23 26.28 1.47
N LEU A 48 6.13 26.42 2.22
CA LEU A 48 5.97 27.52 3.17
C LEU A 48 7.03 27.46 4.26
N GLY A 49 7.21 26.29 4.86
CA GLY A 49 8.20 26.01 5.88
C GLY A 49 9.61 26.35 5.39
N ALA A 50 10.00 25.91 4.19
CA ALA A 50 11.30 26.19 3.62
C ALA A 50 11.54 27.70 3.37
N ALA A 51 10.60 28.38 2.72
CA ALA A 51 10.71 29.81 2.43
C ALA A 51 10.84 30.64 3.71
N TRP A 52 10.09 30.29 4.76
CA TRP A 52 10.15 30.97 6.05
C TRP A 52 11.38 30.61 6.86
N PHE A 53 11.80 29.35 6.85
CA PHE A 53 13.02 28.91 7.52
C PHE A 53 14.23 29.71 7.02
N VAL A 54 14.35 29.91 5.70
CA VAL A 54 15.41 30.74 5.11
C VAL A 54 15.33 32.19 5.60
N LYS A 55 14.13 32.77 5.64
CA LYS A 55 13.91 34.18 6.02
C LYS A 55 14.20 34.45 7.51
N TYR A 56 13.88 33.52 8.40
CA TYR A 56 13.96 33.69 9.86
C TYR A 56 15.02 32.80 10.53
N ARG A 57 15.96 32.25 9.76
CA ARG A 57 17.04 31.39 10.28
C ARG A 57 17.84 32.00 11.44
N LYS A 58 17.97 33.33 11.48
CA LYS A 58 18.72 34.05 12.53
C LYS A 58 17.99 34.11 13.87
N THR A 59 16.66 34.09 13.85
CA THR A 59 15.82 34.09 15.06
C THR A 59 15.52 32.67 15.54
N LEU A 60 15.90 31.64 14.78
CA LEU A 60 15.62 30.25 15.11
C LEU A 60 16.16 29.83 16.50
N PRO A 61 17.42 30.14 16.89
CA PRO A 61 17.95 29.72 18.18
C PRO A 61 17.19 30.33 19.37
N SER A 62 16.70 31.56 19.23
CA SER A 62 15.92 32.20 20.30
C SER A 62 14.51 31.63 20.43
N LEU A 63 13.94 31.11 19.33
CA LEU A 63 12.58 30.54 19.33
C LEU A 63 12.51 29.15 19.98
N PHE A 64 13.62 28.42 20.00
CA PHE A 64 13.81 27.14 20.68
C PHE A 64 14.27 27.28 22.14
N ARG A 65 14.53 28.51 22.59
CA ARG A 65 14.95 28.79 23.96
C ARG A 65 13.71 28.96 24.85
N ASP A 66 13.09 27.83 25.13
CA ASP A 66 11.84 27.70 25.86
C ASP A 66 12.13 27.35 27.32
N GLY A 67 11.27 27.75 28.26
CA GLY A 67 11.42 27.35 29.67
C GLY A 67 11.16 25.85 29.92
N ASP A 68 10.38 25.21 29.05
CA ASP A 68 9.89 23.83 29.18
C ASP A 68 10.40 22.87 28.08
N GLY A 69 11.07 23.39 27.05
CA GLY A 69 11.56 22.62 25.92
C GLY A 69 10.49 22.15 24.92
N TRP A 70 9.26 22.68 24.99
CA TRP A 70 8.12 22.24 24.18
C TRP A 70 8.40 22.21 22.68
N LEU A 71 8.96 23.29 22.11
CA LEU A 71 9.20 23.35 20.67
C LEU A 71 10.27 22.35 20.23
N GLY A 72 11.29 22.13 21.08
CA GLY A 72 12.33 21.12 20.87
C GLY A 72 11.76 19.70 20.88
N TYR A 73 10.86 19.40 21.81
CA TYR A 73 10.15 18.12 21.85
C TYR A 73 9.35 17.87 20.57
N LEU A 74 8.54 18.84 20.13
CA LEU A 74 7.76 18.71 18.89
C LEU A 74 8.65 18.50 17.66
N PHE A 75 9.77 19.22 17.59
CA PHE A 75 10.76 19.06 16.53
C PHE A 75 11.37 17.66 16.52
N LEU A 76 11.84 17.16 17.67
CA LEU A 76 12.43 15.84 17.79
C LEU A 76 11.43 14.74 17.43
N CYS A 77 10.19 14.82 17.92
CA CYS A 77 9.15 13.86 17.56
C CYS A 77 8.80 13.86 16.07
N THR A 78 8.99 14.99 15.38
CA THR A 78 8.81 15.08 13.92
C THR A 78 9.98 14.45 13.15
N VAL A 79 11.21 14.67 13.62
CA VAL A 79 12.42 14.43 12.84
C VAL A 79 13.10 13.10 13.17
N VAL A 80 13.03 12.63 14.41
CA VAL A 80 13.65 11.35 14.84
C VAL A 80 13.14 10.15 14.04
N PRO A 81 11.83 9.98 13.76
CA PRO A 81 11.38 8.84 12.96
C PRO A 81 11.88 8.92 11.51
N LEU A 82 12.04 10.12 10.94
CA LEU A 82 12.62 10.30 9.60
C LEU A 82 14.10 9.91 9.58
N PHE A 83 14.86 10.29 10.61
CA PHE A 83 16.25 9.84 10.76
C PHE A 83 16.35 8.32 10.88
N PHE A 84 15.47 7.70 11.69
CA PHE A 84 15.43 6.25 11.82
C PHE A 84 15.27 5.55 10.47
N PHE A 85 14.32 6.02 9.64
CA PHE A 85 14.08 5.45 8.31
C PHE A 85 15.06 5.91 7.22
N THR A 86 15.96 6.85 7.50
CA THR A 86 16.92 7.36 6.51
C THR A 86 17.83 6.24 5.98
N PHE A 87 18.20 5.30 6.83
CA PHE A 87 19.07 4.17 6.48
C PHE A 87 18.29 2.93 6.00
N SER A 88 16.96 3.05 5.85
CA SER A 88 16.12 1.93 5.43
C SER A 88 15.86 1.98 3.92
N SER A 89 16.08 0.86 3.25
CA SER A 89 15.95 0.69 1.80
C SER A 89 14.64 0.03 1.38
N ASN A 90 13.88 -0.52 2.33
CA ASN A 90 12.58 -1.14 2.09
C ASN A 90 11.51 -0.40 2.91
N ILE A 91 11.21 0.81 2.43
CA ILE A 91 10.27 1.76 3.02
C ILE A 91 9.19 2.12 2.00
N ILE A 92 8.05 2.59 2.52
CA ILE A 92 6.95 3.15 1.73
C ILE A 92 6.56 4.52 2.26
N TYR A 93 5.85 5.31 1.44
CA TYR A 93 5.50 6.69 1.78
C TYR A 93 4.70 6.84 3.09
N THR A 94 3.94 5.81 3.49
CA THR A 94 3.13 5.84 4.73
C THR A 94 3.97 5.82 6.00
N TYR A 95 5.27 5.50 5.91
CA TYR A 95 6.16 5.52 7.07
C TYR A 95 6.39 6.93 7.63
N VAL A 96 6.00 7.96 6.87
CA VAL A 96 5.99 9.36 7.31
C VAL A 96 4.83 9.66 8.28
N PHE A 97 3.74 8.88 8.24
CA PHE A 97 2.48 9.20 8.95
C PHE A 97 2.65 9.47 10.44
N PRO A 98 3.49 8.73 11.19
CA PRO A 98 3.72 9.02 12.61
C PRO A 98 4.28 10.43 12.88
N CYS A 99 5.01 11.03 11.93
CA CYS A 99 5.60 12.36 12.07
C CYS A 99 4.60 13.50 11.82
N LEU A 100 3.54 13.26 11.04
CA LEU A 100 2.66 14.32 10.52
C LEU A 100 1.92 15.11 11.62
N PRO A 101 1.35 14.48 12.68
CA PRO A 101 0.69 15.23 13.75
C PRO A 101 1.66 16.15 14.49
N MET A 102 2.87 15.64 14.79
CA MET A 102 3.91 16.40 15.49
C MET A 102 4.45 17.53 14.62
N PHE A 103 4.59 17.29 13.32
CA PHE A 103 4.91 18.35 12.36
C PHE A 103 3.86 19.46 12.36
N ALA A 104 2.57 19.13 12.36
CA ALA A 104 1.50 20.13 12.34
C ALA A 104 1.54 21.05 13.58
N LEU A 105 1.76 20.46 14.76
CA LEU A 105 1.95 21.20 16.01
C LEU A 105 3.22 22.05 15.97
N PHE A 106 4.35 21.46 15.57
CA PHE A 106 5.63 22.15 15.44
C PHE A 106 5.53 23.34 14.49
N PHE A 107 4.97 23.13 13.30
CA PHE A 107 4.80 24.14 12.28
C PHE A 107 3.96 25.31 12.80
N THR A 108 2.84 25.01 13.45
CA THR A 108 1.94 26.03 14.00
C THR A 108 2.63 26.83 15.11
N GLU A 109 3.20 26.14 16.10
CA GLU A 109 3.88 26.78 17.24
C GLU A 109 5.05 27.66 16.78
N TYR A 110 5.88 27.13 15.87
CA TYR A 110 6.99 27.86 15.27
C TYR A 110 6.52 29.15 14.58
N TRP A 111 5.46 29.07 13.78
CA TRP A 111 4.94 30.22 13.04
C TRP A 111 4.23 31.24 13.93
N VAL A 112 3.61 30.80 15.03
CA VAL A 112 3.02 31.70 16.03
C VAL A 112 4.13 32.49 16.74
N ARG A 113 5.16 31.81 17.25
CA ARG A 113 6.28 32.47 17.96
C ARG A 113 7.10 33.40 17.05
N ALA A 114 7.24 33.06 15.78
CA ALA A 114 7.90 33.91 14.79
C ALA A 114 7.05 35.13 14.36
N GLY A 115 5.82 35.28 14.85
CA GLY A 115 4.89 36.34 14.43
C GLY A 115 4.52 36.23 12.94
N ALA A 116 4.60 35.01 12.39
CA ALA A 116 4.34 34.68 10.99
C ALA A 116 2.85 34.45 10.72
N MET A 117 2.23 33.72 11.66
CA MET A 117 0.91 33.15 11.48
C MET A 117 -0.16 34.21 11.21
N LEU A 118 -0.11 35.35 11.92
CA LEU A 118 -1.06 36.45 11.70
C LEU A 118 -0.96 37.03 10.29
N ARG A 119 0.26 37.18 9.75
CA ARG A 119 0.49 37.74 8.41
C ARG A 119 0.08 36.76 7.31
N ALA A 120 0.24 35.46 7.55
CA ALA A 120 -0.08 34.41 6.58
C ALA A 120 -1.48 33.78 6.75
N LYS A 121 -2.30 34.28 7.68
CA LYS A 121 -3.58 33.65 8.09
C LYS A 121 -4.48 33.28 6.90
N LYS A 122 -4.69 34.21 5.97
CA LYS A 122 -5.55 33.98 4.78
C LYS A 122 -4.98 32.90 3.87
N LEU A 123 -3.66 32.89 3.67
CA LEU A 123 -2.98 31.89 2.84
C LEU A 123 -3.07 30.50 3.49
N VAL A 124 -2.76 30.39 4.78
CA VAL A 124 -2.84 29.13 5.53
C VAL A 124 -4.28 28.60 5.49
N LEU A 125 -5.27 29.43 5.82
CA LEU A 125 -6.68 29.02 5.77
C LEU A 125 -7.11 28.57 4.37
N GLY A 126 -6.72 29.31 3.33
CA GLY A 126 -7.02 28.95 1.94
C GLY A 126 -6.41 27.61 1.54
N LEU A 127 -5.13 27.38 1.84
CA LEU A 127 -4.46 26.10 1.55
C LEU A 127 -5.07 24.95 2.35
N SER A 128 -5.39 25.15 3.63
CA SER A 128 -6.08 24.15 4.45
C SER A 128 -7.43 23.77 3.88
N LEU A 129 -8.23 24.74 3.40
CA LEU A 129 -9.52 24.49 2.76
C LEU A 129 -9.37 23.72 1.44
N VAL A 130 -8.37 24.08 0.62
CA VAL A 130 -8.08 23.38 -0.63
C VAL A 130 -7.68 21.93 -0.35
N CYS A 131 -6.73 21.71 0.55
CA CYS A 131 -6.30 20.37 0.95
C CYS A 131 -7.49 19.55 1.49
N GLY A 132 -8.26 20.11 2.43
CA GLY A 132 -9.44 19.45 2.99
C GLY A 132 -10.47 19.08 1.92
N SER A 133 -10.73 19.99 0.96
CA SER A 133 -11.65 19.72 -0.15
C SER A 133 -11.15 18.60 -1.06
N ILE A 134 -9.85 18.58 -1.40
CA ILE A 134 -9.24 17.50 -2.19
C ILE A 134 -9.42 16.15 -1.47
N PHE A 135 -9.17 16.09 -0.17
CA PHE A 135 -9.36 14.86 0.60
C PHE A 135 -10.82 14.41 0.63
N VAL A 136 -11.78 15.32 0.84
CA VAL A 136 -13.21 14.99 0.80
C VAL A 136 -13.61 14.45 -0.57
N VAL A 137 -13.21 15.12 -1.66
CA VAL A 137 -13.50 14.66 -3.03
C VAL A 137 -12.88 13.28 -3.28
N ALA A 138 -11.61 13.08 -2.90
CA ALA A 138 -10.95 11.79 -3.02
C ALA A 138 -11.72 10.71 -2.26
N THR A 139 -12.09 10.95 -0.99
CA THR A 139 -12.88 10.00 -0.19
C THR A 139 -14.22 9.68 -0.83
N VAL A 140 -14.94 10.67 -1.37
CA VAL A 140 -16.20 10.45 -2.07
C VAL A 140 -15.98 9.57 -3.31
N LEU A 141 -14.97 9.86 -4.14
CA LEU A 141 -14.65 9.05 -5.31
C LEU A 141 -14.32 7.60 -4.95
N PHE A 142 -13.56 7.37 -3.88
CA PHE A 142 -13.25 6.03 -3.38
C PHE A 142 -14.50 5.24 -2.96
N ASN A 143 -15.52 5.90 -2.42
CA ASN A 143 -16.76 5.26 -1.97
C ASN A 143 -17.76 5.04 -3.12
N VAL A 144 -17.82 5.96 -4.08
CA VAL A 144 -18.78 5.89 -5.20
C VAL A 144 -18.28 4.98 -6.33
N MET A 145 -16.97 4.95 -6.59
CA MET A 145 -16.36 4.16 -7.66
C MET A 145 -15.25 3.24 -7.13
N PRO A 146 -15.58 2.29 -6.25
CA PRO A 146 -14.56 1.44 -5.63
C PRO A 146 -13.80 0.61 -6.67
N ASP A 147 -14.43 0.17 -7.75
CA ASP A 147 -13.77 -0.68 -8.77
C ASP A 147 -12.73 0.07 -9.61
N ALA A 148 -12.86 1.40 -9.72
CA ALA A 148 -11.91 2.24 -10.47
C ALA A 148 -10.66 2.57 -9.64
N VAL A 149 -10.75 2.53 -8.31
CA VAL A 149 -9.69 3.07 -7.43
C VAL A 149 -9.13 2.01 -6.47
N SER A 150 -9.93 1.03 -6.07
CA SER A 150 -9.53 -0.01 -5.12
C SER A 150 -8.73 -1.12 -5.81
N LYS A 151 -7.56 -1.43 -5.25
CA LYS A 151 -6.77 -2.60 -5.63
C LYS A 151 -7.25 -3.81 -4.82
N THR A 152 -8.37 -4.41 -5.23
CA THR A 152 -9.01 -5.54 -4.56
C THR A 152 -9.35 -6.70 -5.49
N GLN A 153 -9.12 -7.93 -5.02
CA GLN A 153 -9.59 -9.17 -5.67
C GLN A 153 -10.92 -9.68 -5.08
N LYS A 154 -11.58 -8.91 -4.22
CA LYS A 154 -12.89 -9.27 -3.63
C LYS A 154 -13.92 -9.71 -4.68
N PRO A 155 -14.07 -9.05 -5.85
CA PRO A 155 -15.02 -9.49 -6.87
C PRO A 155 -14.72 -10.89 -7.42
N VAL A 156 -13.44 -11.25 -7.55
CA VAL A 156 -13.03 -12.58 -8.03
C VAL A 156 -13.42 -13.65 -7.02
N ILE A 157 -13.09 -13.42 -5.74
CA ILE A 157 -13.42 -14.37 -4.69
C ILE A 157 -14.94 -14.50 -4.50
N ALA A 158 -15.67 -13.38 -4.58
CA ALA A 158 -17.13 -13.41 -4.52
C ALA A 158 -17.73 -14.21 -5.68
N ALA A 159 -17.24 -14.01 -6.92
CA ALA A 159 -17.71 -14.75 -8.08
C ALA A 159 -17.45 -16.27 -7.95
N TRP A 160 -16.32 -16.66 -7.36
CA TRP A 160 -16.00 -18.06 -7.07
C TRP A 160 -16.89 -18.64 -5.97
N LEU A 161 -17.05 -17.94 -4.84
CA LEU A 161 -17.89 -18.39 -3.73
C LEU A 161 -19.37 -18.51 -4.13
N ASN A 162 -19.85 -17.66 -5.05
CA ASN A 162 -21.19 -17.73 -5.62
C ASN A 162 -21.43 -18.98 -6.50
N GLN A 163 -20.41 -19.78 -6.78
CA GLN A 163 -20.55 -21.07 -7.47
C GLN A 163 -20.81 -22.23 -6.51
N ASP A 164 -20.96 -21.96 -5.20
CA ASP A 164 -21.09 -22.96 -4.14
C ASP A 164 -20.01 -24.06 -4.23
N PRO A 165 -18.71 -23.68 -4.20
CA PRO A 165 -17.62 -24.63 -4.39
C PRO A 165 -17.65 -25.70 -3.30
N ALA A 166 -17.39 -26.95 -3.70
CA ALA A 166 -17.38 -28.10 -2.80
C ALA A 166 -16.37 -27.92 -1.65
N GLN A 167 -16.58 -28.66 -0.55
CA GLN A 167 -15.65 -28.64 0.56
C GLN A 167 -14.28 -29.17 0.12
N GLY A 168 -13.24 -28.36 0.26
CA GLY A 168 -11.88 -28.68 -0.19
C GLY A 168 -11.55 -28.16 -1.60
N SER A 169 -12.48 -27.49 -2.27
CA SER A 169 -12.20 -26.76 -3.52
C SER A 169 -11.27 -25.58 -3.28
N ASP A 170 -10.30 -25.42 -4.18
CA ASP A 170 -9.38 -24.29 -4.20
C ASP A 170 -9.56 -23.47 -5.50
N LEU A 171 -9.24 -22.19 -5.40
CA LEU A 171 -9.16 -21.29 -6.55
C LEU A 171 -7.71 -21.09 -6.95
N VAL A 172 -7.37 -21.41 -8.19
CA VAL A 172 -6.00 -21.27 -8.71
C VAL A 172 -5.92 -20.07 -9.65
N TYR A 173 -5.00 -19.14 -9.38
CA TYR A 173 -4.63 -18.10 -10.33
C TYR A 173 -3.62 -18.68 -11.34
N TRP A 174 -3.93 -18.59 -12.63
CA TRP A 174 -2.95 -18.91 -13.68
C TRP A 174 -1.98 -17.73 -13.83
N ASP A 175 -1.02 -17.63 -12.91
CA ASP A 175 -0.05 -16.55 -12.81
C ASP A 175 1.17 -16.99 -11.98
N TYR A 176 2.19 -16.14 -11.89
CA TYR A 176 3.39 -16.38 -11.08
C TYR A 176 3.21 -16.08 -9.59
N LYS A 177 2.07 -15.50 -9.20
CA LYS A 177 1.74 -15.17 -7.81
C LYS A 177 0.23 -15.04 -7.63
N THR A 178 -0.19 -15.09 -6.36
CA THR A 178 -1.53 -14.64 -5.95
C THR A 178 -1.44 -13.22 -5.37
N GLU A 179 -2.50 -12.45 -5.53
CA GLU A 179 -2.63 -11.15 -4.87
C GLU A 179 -2.97 -11.35 -3.38
N PHE A 180 -2.37 -10.56 -2.49
CA PHE A 180 -2.63 -10.66 -1.04
C PHE A 180 -4.12 -10.50 -0.68
N SER A 181 -4.85 -9.65 -1.41
CA SER A 181 -6.29 -9.50 -1.21
C SER A 181 -7.07 -10.77 -1.55
N ALA A 182 -6.64 -11.53 -2.57
CA ALA A 182 -7.27 -12.81 -2.91
C ALA A 182 -7.05 -13.84 -1.78
N GLN A 183 -5.82 -13.94 -1.26
CA GLN A 183 -5.50 -14.82 -0.12
C GLN A 183 -6.33 -14.46 1.12
N PHE A 184 -6.48 -13.16 1.41
CA PHE A 184 -7.26 -12.66 2.53
C PHE A 184 -8.75 -13.02 2.40
N TYR A 185 -9.39 -12.66 1.28
CA TYR A 185 -10.82 -12.90 1.10
C TYR A 185 -11.17 -14.38 0.95
N ALA A 186 -10.25 -15.21 0.47
CA ALA A 186 -10.44 -16.65 0.33
C ALA A 186 -9.98 -17.46 1.56
N ALA A 187 -9.56 -16.80 2.64
CA ALA A 187 -9.07 -17.45 3.85
C ALA A 187 -7.98 -18.51 3.58
N GLY A 188 -7.06 -18.23 2.65
CA GLY A 188 -5.93 -19.10 2.30
C GLY A 188 -6.22 -20.21 1.27
N LYS A 189 -7.45 -20.34 0.75
CA LYS A 189 -7.83 -21.35 -0.26
C LYS A 189 -7.53 -20.94 -1.71
N VAL A 190 -6.53 -20.06 -1.87
CA VAL A 190 -6.14 -19.52 -3.18
C VAL A 190 -4.68 -19.79 -3.42
N HIS A 191 -4.40 -20.40 -4.56
CA HIS A 191 -3.06 -20.77 -5.00
C HIS A 191 -2.75 -20.14 -6.36
N PHE A 192 -1.49 -20.21 -6.78
CA PHE A 192 -1.10 -19.88 -8.15
C PHE A 192 -0.46 -21.10 -8.80
N ALA A 193 -0.54 -21.17 -10.12
CA ALA A 193 0.16 -22.16 -10.93
C ALA A 193 0.63 -21.49 -12.23
N GLN A 194 1.86 -21.79 -12.63
CA GLN A 194 2.45 -21.31 -13.90
C GLN A 194 2.53 -22.41 -14.95
N SER A 195 2.34 -23.67 -14.54
CA SER A 195 2.45 -24.83 -15.41
C SER A 195 1.29 -25.78 -15.20
N LYS A 196 1.02 -26.60 -16.21
CA LYS A 196 0.02 -27.67 -16.14
C LYS A 196 0.33 -28.63 -14.99
N ASN A 197 1.60 -28.98 -14.79
CA ASN A 197 2.02 -29.89 -13.73
C ASN A 197 1.71 -29.35 -12.32
N GLU A 198 1.98 -28.06 -12.08
CA GLU A 198 1.64 -27.41 -10.80
C GLU A 198 0.13 -27.37 -10.57
N LEU A 199 -0.63 -26.99 -11.61
CA LEU A 199 -2.09 -26.96 -11.54
C LEU A 199 -2.64 -28.36 -11.21
N CYS A 200 -2.15 -29.40 -11.89
CA CYS A 200 -2.58 -30.77 -11.67
C CYS A 200 -2.20 -31.29 -10.28
N HIS A 201 -1.06 -30.88 -9.74
CA HIS A 201 -0.69 -31.20 -8.36
C HIS A 201 -1.66 -30.56 -7.35
N LEU A 202 -2.05 -29.29 -7.56
CA LEU A 202 -3.05 -28.62 -6.71
C LEU A 202 -4.43 -29.27 -6.82
N TRP A 203 -4.77 -29.81 -8.00
CA TRP A 203 -6.06 -30.47 -8.25
C TRP A 203 -6.13 -31.94 -7.80
N ALA A 204 -5.05 -32.49 -7.25
CA ALA A 204 -5.02 -33.86 -6.75
C ALA A 204 -6.02 -34.12 -5.59
N ASN A 205 -6.59 -33.06 -5.00
CA ASN A 205 -7.60 -33.09 -3.95
C ASN A 205 -8.95 -33.74 -4.37
N LYS A 206 -9.15 -34.08 -5.65
CA LYS A 206 -10.41 -34.63 -6.22
C LYS A 206 -11.65 -33.79 -5.95
N ALA A 207 -11.49 -32.53 -5.55
CA ALA A 207 -12.57 -31.57 -5.42
C ALA A 207 -12.86 -30.91 -6.78
N GLU A 208 -13.99 -30.22 -6.88
CA GLU A 208 -14.21 -29.31 -8.00
C GLU A 208 -13.23 -28.14 -7.89
N ASN A 209 -12.46 -27.88 -8.94
CA ASN A 209 -11.44 -26.84 -8.88
C ASN A 209 -11.69 -25.74 -9.92
N TYR A 210 -11.29 -24.53 -9.55
CA TYR A 210 -11.52 -23.34 -10.35
C TYR A 210 -10.18 -22.72 -10.72
N VAL A 211 -10.10 -22.19 -11.94
CA VAL A 211 -8.98 -21.35 -12.37
C VAL A 211 -9.48 -19.95 -12.67
N VAL A 212 -8.73 -18.94 -12.25
CA VAL A 212 -8.91 -17.58 -12.72
C VAL A 212 -7.70 -17.15 -13.52
N ILE A 213 -7.94 -16.55 -14.68
CA ILE A 213 -6.90 -16.09 -15.59
C ILE A 213 -7.22 -14.69 -16.09
N TYR A 214 -6.21 -13.84 -16.21
CA TYR A 214 -6.36 -12.55 -16.88
C TYR A 214 -6.56 -12.75 -18.38
N VAL A 215 -7.48 -11.98 -18.98
CA VAL A 215 -7.83 -12.14 -20.41
C VAL A 215 -6.61 -11.96 -21.31
N ASP A 216 -5.71 -11.03 -20.99
CA ASP A 216 -4.46 -10.77 -21.71
C ASP A 216 -3.43 -11.91 -21.60
N ARG A 217 -3.61 -12.83 -20.65
CA ARG A 217 -2.74 -13.99 -20.42
C ARG A 217 -3.35 -15.31 -20.85
N MET A 218 -4.55 -15.34 -21.41
CA MET A 218 -5.15 -16.61 -21.87
C MET A 218 -4.28 -17.36 -22.88
N ALA A 219 -3.49 -16.64 -23.69
CA ALA A 219 -2.57 -17.24 -24.65
C ALA A 219 -1.39 -18.02 -24.01
N THR A 220 -1.10 -17.81 -22.72
CA THR A 220 -0.03 -18.53 -22.01
C THR A 220 -0.50 -19.88 -21.47
N MET A 221 -1.81 -20.11 -21.40
CA MET A 221 -2.37 -21.39 -20.99
C MET A 221 -2.35 -22.37 -22.17
N PRO A 222 -1.88 -23.62 -21.98
CA PRO A 222 -1.94 -24.65 -23.00
C PRO A 222 -3.38 -24.84 -23.54
N SER A 223 -3.52 -24.94 -24.86
CA SER A 223 -4.84 -24.99 -25.52
C SER A 223 -5.61 -26.27 -25.21
N ASP A 224 -4.91 -27.38 -24.98
CA ASP A 224 -5.47 -28.66 -24.52
C ASP A 224 -6.13 -28.51 -23.14
N LEU A 225 -5.47 -27.78 -22.23
CA LEU A 225 -5.98 -27.52 -20.89
C LEU A 225 -7.18 -26.57 -20.93
N LEU A 226 -7.08 -25.47 -21.70
CA LEU A 226 -8.16 -24.50 -21.84
C LEU A 226 -9.42 -25.12 -22.48
N ALA A 227 -9.25 -26.04 -23.45
CA ALA A 227 -10.35 -26.73 -24.10
C ALA A 227 -11.14 -27.66 -23.16
N GLN A 228 -10.53 -28.08 -22.05
CA GLN A 228 -11.15 -28.93 -21.04
C GLN A 228 -11.78 -28.12 -19.89
N MET A 229 -11.69 -26.79 -19.95
CA MET A 229 -12.26 -25.89 -18.95
C MET A 229 -13.53 -25.23 -19.48
N THR A 230 -14.48 -24.99 -18.58
CA THR A 230 -15.72 -24.29 -18.91
C THR A 230 -15.69 -22.86 -18.35
N PRO A 231 -15.93 -21.82 -19.17
CA PRO A 231 -16.03 -20.45 -18.69
C PRO A 231 -17.28 -20.26 -17.84
N VAL A 232 -17.10 -19.76 -16.63
CA VAL A 232 -18.16 -19.53 -15.64
C VAL A 232 -18.61 -18.08 -15.67
N GLN A 233 -17.66 -17.15 -15.48
CA GLN A 233 -17.98 -15.72 -15.34
C GLN A 233 -16.81 -14.84 -15.77
N LYS A 234 -17.11 -13.72 -16.45
CA LYS A 234 -16.16 -12.62 -16.66
C LYS A 234 -16.22 -11.67 -15.47
N ILE A 235 -15.06 -11.31 -14.94
CA ILE A 235 -14.91 -10.49 -13.74
C ILE A 235 -13.97 -9.34 -14.05
N ILE A 236 -14.21 -8.17 -13.47
CA ILE A 236 -13.26 -7.05 -13.52
C ILE A 236 -12.74 -6.85 -12.11
N ALA A 237 -11.42 -6.93 -11.93
CA ALA A 237 -10.75 -6.63 -10.68
C ALA A 237 -9.47 -5.86 -10.96
N ASN A 238 -9.19 -4.82 -10.17
CA ASN A 238 -8.06 -3.91 -10.38
C ASN A 238 -8.05 -3.29 -11.80
N SER A 239 -9.23 -2.95 -12.33
CA SER A 239 -9.41 -2.48 -13.73
C SER A 239 -8.89 -3.44 -14.81
N ARG A 240 -8.63 -4.71 -14.47
CA ARG A 240 -8.22 -5.76 -15.42
C ARG A 240 -9.33 -6.80 -15.56
N PRO A 241 -9.65 -7.23 -16.79
CA PRO A 241 -10.62 -8.29 -17.01
C PRO A 241 -9.98 -9.66 -16.72
N LEU A 242 -10.70 -10.49 -15.97
CA LEU A 242 -10.39 -11.88 -15.66
C LEU A 242 -11.55 -12.78 -16.10
N ILE A 243 -11.25 -14.06 -16.31
CA ILE A 243 -12.23 -15.10 -16.56
C ILE A 243 -12.07 -16.17 -15.49
N LEU A 244 -13.18 -16.48 -14.81
CA LEU A 244 -13.32 -17.64 -13.95
C LEU A 244 -13.68 -18.85 -14.82
N LEU A 245 -12.90 -19.90 -14.69
CA LEU A 245 -13.00 -21.15 -15.41
C LEU A 245 -13.22 -22.27 -14.38
N ARG A 246 -14.11 -23.21 -14.70
CA ARG A 246 -14.31 -24.44 -13.93
C ARG A 246 -13.61 -25.58 -14.66
N GLY A 247 -12.78 -26.31 -13.93
CA GLY A 247 -12.08 -27.50 -14.43
C GLY A 247 -12.36 -28.72 -13.56
N SER A 248 -11.93 -29.87 -14.06
CA SER A 248 -12.04 -31.16 -13.37
C SER A 248 -10.66 -31.80 -13.29
N THR A 249 -10.49 -32.74 -12.36
CA THR A 249 -9.28 -33.57 -12.31
C THR A 249 -9.06 -34.37 -13.57
N SER A 250 -10.08 -34.62 -14.40
CA SER A 250 -9.95 -35.26 -15.72
C SER A 250 -9.21 -34.40 -16.75
N SER A 251 -9.00 -33.11 -16.43
CA SER A 251 -8.17 -32.22 -17.24
C SER A 251 -6.67 -32.37 -16.96
N CYS A 252 -6.38 -33.25 -15.99
CA CYS A 252 -5.12 -33.79 -15.55
C CYS A 252 -5.24 -35.33 -15.59
#